data_AF-A0A7C4SC86-F1
#
_entry.id   AF-A0A7C4SC86-F1
#
_cell.length_a   1.000
_cell.length_b   1.000
_cell.length_c   1.000
_cell.angle_alpha   90.00
_cell.angle_beta   90.00
_cell.angle_gamma   90.00
#
_symmetry.space_group_name_H-M   'P 1'
#
loop_
_entity.id
_entity.type
_entity.pdbx_description
1 polymer ?
#
loop_
_entity_poly.entity_id
_entity_poly.type
_entity_poly.pdbx_seq_one_letter_code
_entity_poly.pdbx_strand_id
1 'polypeptide(L)'
;MGNLDSMKGLERAKTYYRDYGSRARELKAAGRKVIGYLSALGPVEILTAAGVVPFRLKGSVSEAITKGDAYMETIVCPFVRNVFDSALKGRFDFLDGMVLPHQCDSIDRTNDVWRSNLNLPYWHFLNVPHLTDDPSIDFMKEILRVLIGSLERFTGRAITDEAIFEAIKAHNENRRLVRELYDLRKTETPLISGVEMIKVLVAAMGLPVEESSDLVRAVIAEVKARNVPAHDKRVRIMLIGDQIDD
;
A
#
# COMPACT_ATOMS: atom_id res chain seq x y z
N MET A 1 14.58 4.76 -19.56
CA MET A 1 13.71 5.36 -18.53
C MET A 1 14.23 6.75 -18.25
N GLY A 2 13.44 7.80 -18.49
CA GLY A 2 13.86 9.18 -18.19
C GLY A 2 14.09 9.34 -16.68
N ASN A 3 14.99 10.23 -16.29
CA ASN A 3 15.31 10.49 -14.89
C ASN A 3 14.08 11.05 -14.15
N LEU A 4 13.33 10.18 -13.45
CA LEU A 4 12.13 10.54 -12.69
C LEU A 4 12.39 11.62 -11.63
N ASP A 5 13.64 11.78 -11.19
CA ASP A 5 14.04 12.82 -10.23
C ASP A 5 14.05 14.23 -10.84
N SER A 6 14.06 14.34 -12.17
CA SER A 6 13.93 15.62 -12.88
C SER A 6 12.47 16.09 -13.05
N MET A 7 11.49 15.22 -12.76
CA MET A 7 10.08 15.52 -12.94
C MET A 7 9.48 16.25 -11.72
N LYS A 8 8.49 17.11 -11.96
CA LYS A 8 7.66 17.68 -10.89
C LYS A 8 6.87 16.58 -10.16
N GLY A 9 6.52 16.83 -8.89
CA GLY A 9 5.92 15.85 -8.00
C GLY A 9 4.64 15.20 -8.56
N LEU A 10 3.74 15.99 -9.15
CA LEU A 10 2.48 15.48 -9.69
C LEU A 10 2.65 14.63 -10.96
N GLU A 11 3.57 14.99 -11.84
CA GLU A 11 3.86 14.16 -13.02
C GLU A 11 4.60 12.87 -12.63
N ARG A 12 5.45 12.92 -11.59
CA ARG A 12 6.06 11.71 -11.00
C ARG A 12 4.99 10.78 -10.41
N ALA A 13 4.05 11.32 -9.62
CA ALA A 13 2.93 10.57 -9.07
C ALA A 13 2.08 9.93 -10.17
N LYS A 14 1.74 10.70 -11.21
CA LYS A 14 0.97 10.21 -12.36
C LYS A 14 1.67 9.10 -13.13
N THR A 15 3.00 9.11 -13.19
CA THR A 15 3.79 8.05 -13.82
C THR A 15 3.68 6.74 -13.02
N TYR A 16 3.90 6.81 -11.70
CA TYR A 16 3.73 5.64 -10.82
C TYR A 16 2.29 5.15 -10.72
N TYR A 17 1.31 6.05 -10.81
CA TYR A 17 -0.10 5.68 -10.87
C TYR A 17 -0.44 4.91 -12.15
N ARG A 18 0.07 5.36 -13.31
CA ARG A 18 -0.18 4.70 -14.61
C ARG A 18 0.51 3.35 -14.73
N ASP A 19 1.74 3.25 -14.26
CA ASP A 19 2.50 2.00 -14.24
C ASP A 19 2.75 1.56 -12.79
N TYR A 20 1.66 1.17 -12.12
CA TYR A 20 1.68 0.73 -10.74
C TYR A 20 2.50 -0.56 -10.59
N GLY A 21 3.54 -0.49 -9.76
CA GLY A 21 4.50 -1.59 -9.57
C GLY A 21 5.78 -1.47 -10.41
N SER A 22 5.91 -0.47 -11.28
CA SER A 22 7.17 -0.20 -12.02
C SER A 22 8.38 -0.13 -11.10
N ARG A 23 8.29 0.68 -10.05
CA ARG A 23 9.36 0.82 -9.06
C ARG A 23 9.62 -0.47 -8.28
N ALA A 24 8.58 -1.24 -7.95
CA ALA A 24 8.74 -2.53 -7.28
C ALA A 24 9.51 -3.53 -8.16
N ARG A 25 9.23 -3.56 -9.47
CA ARG A 25 9.97 -4.38 -10.45
C ARG A 25 11.44 -3.96 -10.54
N GLU A 26 11.74 -2.66 -10.55
CA GLU A 26 13.12 -2.16 -10.53
C GLU A 26 13.87 -2.58 -9.26
N LEU A 27 13.25 -2.41 -8.09
CA LEU A 27 13.83 -2.79 -6.81
C LEU A 27 14.06 -4.30 -6.74
N LYS A 28 13.11 -5.09 -7.26
CA LYS A 28 13.24 -6.54 -7.42
C LYS A 28 14.42 -6.92 -8.30
N ALA A 29 14.56 -6.28 -9.46
CA ALA A 29 15.70 -6.49 -10.37
C ALA A 29 17.04 -6.09 -9.73
N ALA A 30 17.03 -5.10 -8.83
CA ALA A 30 18.18 -4.70 -8.01
C ALA A 30 18.43 -5.63 -6.79
N GLY A 31 17.71 -6.75 -6.68
CA GLY A 31 17.92 -7.76 -5.64
C GLY A 31 17.15 -7.53 -4.34
N ARG A 32 16.29 -6.50 -4.25
CA ARG A 32 15.41 -6.31 -3.09
C ARG A 32 14.27 -7.32 -3.13
N LYS A 33 13.90 -7.87 -1.98
CA LYS A 33 12.70 -8.71 -1.84
C LYS A 33 11.46 -7.83 -1.74
N VAL A 34 10.40 -8.16 -2.49
CA VAL A 34 9.13 -7.41 -2.46
C VAL A 34 8.05 -8.25 -1.77
N ILE A 35 7.43 -7.72 -0.71
CA ILE A 35 6.34 -8.39 0.00
C ILE A 35 5.05 -7.63 -0.21
N GLY A 36 4.08 -8.33 -0.81
CA GLY A 36 2.73 -7.86 -1.03
C GLY A 36 1.93 -7.82 0.26
N TYR A 37 0.98 -6.89 0.36
CA TYR A 37 -0.04 -6.91 1.41
C TYR A 37 -1.35 -6.31 0.94
N LEU A 38 -2.41 -6.57 1.71
CA LEU A 38 -3.71 -5.91 1.58
C LEU A 38 -4.02 -5.13 2.85
N SER A 39 -5.04 -4.27 2.77
CA SER A 39 -5.60 -3.53 3.90
C SER A 39 -4.67 -2.47 4.50
N ALA A 40 -5.25 -1.55 5.28
CA ALA A 40 -4.51 -0.62 6.13
C ALA A 40 -3.84 -1.31 7.34
N LEU A 41 -4.20 -2.57 7.62
CA LEU A 41 -3.66 -3.37 8.72
C LEU A 41 -2.33 -4.08 8.36
N GLY A 42 -1.80 -3.84 7.16
CA GLY A 42 -0.48 -4.34 6.75
C GLY A 42 0.62 -3.81 7.69
N PRO A 43 1.48 -4.68 8.26
CA PRO A 43 2.52 -4.30 9.23
C PRO A 43 3.75 -3.71 8.52
N VAL A 44 3.57 -2.58 7.84
CA VAL A 44 4.57 -1.99 6.92
C VAL A 44 5.87 -1.58 7.61
N GLU A 45 5.83 -1.21 8.89
CA GLU A 45 7.01 -0.91 9.70
C GLU A 45 7.89 -2.15 9.88
N ILE A 46 7.29 -3.30 10.23
CA ILE A 46 8.03 -4.56 10.41
C ILE A 46 8.60 -5.04 9.08
N LEU A 47 7.83 -4.92 7.99
CA LEU A 47 8.31 -5.24 6.65
C LEU A 47 9.50 -4.35 6.24
N THR A 48 9.43 -3.05 6.55
CA THR A 48 10.52 -2.10 6.28
C THR A 48 11.76 -2.44 7.13
N ALA A 49 11.58 -2.73 8.42
CA ALA A 49 12.64 -3.14 9.33
C ALA A 49 13.32 -4.46 8.90
N ALA A 50 12.55 -5.38 8.29
CA ALA A 50 13.06 -6.60 7.66
C ALA A 50 13.90 -6.36 6.39
N GLY A 51 13.97 -5.11 5.92
CA GLY A 51 14.70 -4.73 4.70
C GLY A 51 14.00 -5.10 3.39
N VAL A 52 12.76 -5.60 3.46
CA VAL A 52 11.95 -5.87 2.26
C VAL A 52 11.24 -4.60 1.78
N VAL A 53 10.67 -4.65 0.58
CA VAL A 53 9.85 -3.58 0.02
C VAL A 53 8.37 -3.93 0.26
N PRO A 54 7.65 -3.22 1.15
CA PRO A 54 6.21 -3.39 1.29
C PRO A 54 5.51 -2.87 0.04
N PHE A 55 4.64 -3.67 -0.56
CA PHE A 55 3.87 -3.29 -1.74
C PHE A 55 2.39 -3.56 -1.52
N ARG A 56 1.56 -2.50 -1.51
CA ARG A 56 0.11 -2.68 -1.35
C ARG A 56 -0.49 -3.17 -2.65
N LEU A 57 -1.18 -4.30 -2.63
CA LEU A 57 -1.87 -4.76 -3.83
C LEU A 57 -3.15 -3.94 -4.03
N LYS A 58 -3.50 -3.73 -5.30
CA LYS A 58 -4.75 -3.11 -5.71
C LYS A 58 -5.35 -3.85 -6.90
N GLY A 59 -6.64 -3.65 -7.10
CA GLY A 59 -7.34 -4.15 -8.27
C GLY A 59 -7.16 -3.28 -9.53
N SER A 60 -7.86 -3.69 -10.58
CA SER A 60 -8.11 -2.97 -11.82
C SER A 60 -9.58 -3.12 -12.14
N VAL A 61 -10.40 -2.13 -11.83
CA VAL A 61 -11.86 -2.19 -12.10
C VAL A 61 -12.17 -2.19 -13.60
N SER A 62 -11.23 -1.70 -14.41
CA SER A 62 -11.25 -1.79 -15.87
C SER A 62 -11.04 -3.21 -16.42
N GLU A 63 -10.59 -4.16 -15.60
CA GLU A 63 -10.42 -5.56 -16.02
C GLU A 63 -11.48 -6.46 -15.40
N ALA A 64 -12.13 -7.25 -16.26
CA ALA A 64 -13.05 -8.29 -15.82
C ALA A 64 -12.30 -9.38 -15.04
N ILE A 65 -12.94 -9.90 -14.00
CA ILE A 65 -12.50 -11.09 -13.27
C ILE A 65 -12.70 -12.30 -14.19
N THR A 66 -11.62 -12.99 -14.57
CA THR A 66 -11.70 -14.11 -15.53
C THR A 66 -11.04 -15.39 -15.03
N LYS A 67 -9.96 -15.30 -14.26
CA LYS A 67 -9.32 -16.42 -13.57
C LYS A 67 -9.84 -16.57 -12.15
N GLY A 68 -10.08 -15.46 -11.44
CA GLY A 68 -10.49 -15.46 -10.03
C GLY A 68 -11.80 -16.22 -9.75
N ASP A 69 -12.76 -16.14 -10.68
CA ASP A 69 -14.08 -16.79 -10.54
C ASP A 69 -14.02 -18.32 -10.59
N ALA A 70 -12.90 -18.92 -11.02
CA ALA A 70 -12.70 -20.36 -10.94
C ALA A 70 -12.40 -20.86 -9.51
N TYR A 71 -12.09 -19.94 -8.59
CA TYR A 71 -11.59 -20.26 -7.24
C TYR A 71 -12.40 -19.60 -6.11
N MET A 72 -13.24 -18.63 -6.43
CA MET A 72 -14.01 -17.85 -5.45
C MET A 72 -15.43 -17.63 -5.93
N GLU A 73 -16.40 -17.80 -5.04
CA GLU A 73 -17.79 -17.51 -5.31
C GLU A 73 -18.04 -16.02 -5.53
N THR A 74 -19.05 -15.69 -6.33
CA THR A 74 -19.38 -14.30 -6.68
C THR A 74 -19.84 -13.45 -5.50
N ILE A 75 -20.16 -14.06 -4.35
CA ILE A 75 -20.51 -13.38 -3.10
C ILE A 75 -19.29 -12.77 -2.40
N VAL A 76 -18.07 -13.25 -2.70
CA VAL A 76 -16.84 -12.67 -2.15
C VAL A 76 -16.67 -11.24 -2.65
N CYS A 77 -16.20 -10.36 -1.77
CA CYS A 77 -15.96 -8.94 -2.05
C CYS A 77 -15.29 -8.73 -3.41
N PRO A 78 -15.85 -7.89 -4.31
CA PRO A 78 -15.32 -7.72 -5.67
C PRO A 78 -13.89 -7.19 -5.67
N PHE A 79 -13.48 -6.40 -4.68
CA PHE A 79 -12.10 -5.96 -4.52
C PHE A 79 -11.15 -7.14 -4.30
N VAL A 80 -11.45 -8.02 -3.33
CA VAL A 80 -10.62 -9.20 -3.03
C VAL A 80 -10.51 -10.12 -4.24
N ARG A 81 -11.65 -10.42 -4.90
CA ARG A 81 -11.65 -11.24 -6.11
C ARG A 81 -10.84 -10.62 -7.25
N ASN A 82 -10.99 -9.31 -7.48
CA ASN A 82 -10.30 -8.61 -8.57
C ASN A 82 -8.78 -8.49 -8.33
N VAL A 83 -8.34 -8.28 -7.08
CA VAL A 83 -6.91 -8.30 -6.76
C VAL A 83 -6.34 -9.71 -6.95
N PHE A 84 -7.05 -10.74 -6.48
CA PHE A 84 -6.63 -12.13 -6.65
C PHE A 84 -6.52 -12.52 -8.13
N ASP A 85 -7.52 -12.14 -8.93
CA ASP A 85 -7.53 -12.34 -10.38
C ASP A 85 -6.35 -11.64 -11.07
N SER A 86 -6.04 -10.40 -10.67
CA SER A 86 -4.86 -9.67 -11.14
C SER A 86 -3.56 -10.41 -10.81
N ALA A 87 -3.46 -11.00 -9.62
CA ALA A 87 -2.33 -11.81 -9.20
C ALA A 87 -2.21 -13.10 -10.04
N LEU A 88 -3.30 -13.83 -10.28
CA LEU A 88 -3.33 -15.02 -11.14
C LEU A 88 -3.01 -14.73 -12.61
N LYS A 89 -3.24 -13.50 -13.07
CA LYS A 89 -2.86 -13.01 -14.41
C LYS A 89 -1.40 -12.57 -14.51
N GLY A 90 -0.66 -12.63 -13.41
CA GLY A 90 0.77 -12.32 -13.37
C GLY A 90 1.09 -10.83 -13.20
N ARG A 91 0.10 -9.98 -12.87
CA ARG A 91 0.36 -8.54 -12.65
C ARG A 91 1.34 -8.28 -11.49
N PHE A 92 1.47 -9.24 -10.57
CA PHE A 92 2.31 -9.15 -9.39
C PHE A 92 3.42 -10.22 -9.36
N ASP A 93 3.90 -10.69 -10.52
CA ASP A 93 4.97 -11.71 -10.63
C ASP A 93 6.32 -11.29 -10.02
N PHE A 94 6.45 -10.02 -9.64
CA PHE A 94 7.63 -9.49 -8.94
C PHE A 94 7.59 -9.72 -7.42
N LEU A 95 6.49 -10.23 -6.86
CA LEU A 95 6.38 -10.50 -5.43
C LEU A 95 7.22 -11.72 -5.02
N ASP A 96 7.95 -11.57 -3.92
CA ASP A 96 8.66 -12.64 -3.22
C ASP A 96 7.83 -13.25 -2.10
N GLY A 97 6.76 -12.58 -1.70
CA GLY A 97 5.86 -13.06 -0.69
C GLY A 97 4.66 -12.18 -0.45
N MET A 98 3.80 -12.64 0.45
CA MET A 98 2.58 -11.94 0.86
C MET A 98 2.42 -11.98 2.38
N VAL A 99 2.01 -10.85 2.96
CA VAL A 99 1.42 -10.79 4.30
C VAL A 99 -0.04 -10.39 4.16
N LEU A 100 -0.94 -11.27 4.63
CA LEU A 100 -2.37 -11.08 4.50
C LEU A 100 -3.01 -10.88 5.88
N PRO A 101 -3.39 -9.64 6.26
CA PRO A 101 -4.01 -9.38 7.54
C PRO A 101 -5.51 -9.67 7.55
N HIS A 102 -5.99 -10.26 8.63
CA HIS A 102 -7.41 -10.49 8.90
C HIS A 102 -8.14 -9.16 9.14
N GLN A 103 -8.62 -8.52 8.05
CA GLN A 103 -9.48 -7.34 8.14
C GLN A 103 -10.98 -7.70 8.12
N CYS A 104 -11.35 -8.71 7.34
CA CYS A 104 -12.73 -9.11 7.14
C CYS A 104 -12.82 -10.56 6.66
N ASP A 105 -14.02 -11.13 6.71
CA ASP A 105 -14.29 -12.51 6.30
C ASP A 105 -13.87 -12.79 4.85
N SER A 106 -13.99 -11.83 3.93
CA SER A 106 -13.55 -12.05 2.54
C SER A 106 -12.05 -12.30 2.44
N ILE A 107 -11.23 -11.69 3.30
CA ILE A 107 -9.78 -11.91 3.32
C ILE A 107 -9.44 -13.20 4.08
N ASP A 108 -10.02 -13.39 5.27
CA ASP A 108 -9.79 -14.57 6.11
C ASP A 108 -10.17 -15.87 5.39
N ARG A 109 -11.41 -15.94 4.91
CA ARG A 109 -11.97 -17.15 4.29
C ARG A 109 -11.31 -17.51 2.96
N THR A 110 -10.62 -16.56 2.32
CA THR A 110 -9.93 -16.81 1.06
C THR A 110 -8.42 -16.94 1.20
N ASN A 111 -7.84 -16.80 2.40
CA ASN A 111 -6.40 -16.88 2.61
C ASN A 111 -5.77 -18.15 2.00
N ASP A 112 -6.34 -19.32 2.28
CA ASP A 112 -5.78 -20.59 1.79
C ASP A 112 -5.93 -20.76 0.28
N VAL A 113 -7.00 -20.20 -0.30
CA VAL A 113 -7.20 -20.14 -1.75
C VAL A 113 -6.09 -19.30 -2.38
N TRP A 114 -5.80 -18.12 -1.83
CA TRP A 114 -4.70 -17.30 -2.34
C TRP A 114 -3.35 -18.00 -2.22
N ARG A 115 -3.04 -18.51 -1.01
CA ARG A 115 -1.76 -19.17 -0.71
C ARG A 115 -1.48 -20.33 -1.67
N SER A 116 -2.48 -21.19 -1.88
CA SER A 116 -2.32 -22.41 -2.68
C SER A 116 -2.18 -22.13 -4.17
N ASN A 117 -2.79 -21.05 -4.67
CA ASN A 117 -2.81 -20.74 -6.10
C ASN A 117 -1.72 -19.75 -6.55
N LEU A 118 -1.24 -18.89 -5.65
CA LEU A 118 -0.15 -17.95 -5.97
C LEU A 118 1.25 -18.57 -5.77
N ASN A 119 1.37 -19.59 -4.92
CA ASN A 119 2.61 -20.34 -4.67
C ASN A 119 3.85 -19.44 -4.47
N LEU A 120 3.69 -18.35 -3.74
CA LEU A 120 4.76 -17.39 -3.47
C LEU A 120 5.80 -18.01 -2.51
N PRO A 121 7.09 -17.64 -2.63
CA PRO A 121 8.15 -18.15 -1.75
C PRO A 121 7.91 -17.90 -0.26
N TYR A 122 7.19 -16.83 0.06
CA TYR A 122 6.80 -16.48 1.43
C TYR A 122 5.31 -16.14 1.54
N TRP A 123 4.67 -16.67 2.57
CA TRP A 123 3.28 -16.38 2.88
C TRP A 123 3.08 -16.31 4.39
N HIS A 124 2.42 -15.27 4.87
CA HIS A 124 2.07 -15.13 6.28
C HIS A 124 0.67 -14.55 6.43
N PHE A 125 -0.21 -15.27 7.12
CA PHE A 125 -1.51 -14.76 7.52
C PHE A 125 -1.40 -14.11 8.90
N LEU A 126 -1.86 -12.86 9.03
CA LEU A 126 -1.81 -12.10 10.27
C LEU A 126 -3.21 -12.02 10.88
N ASN A 127 -3.47 -12.81 11.92
CA ASN A 127 -4.77 -12.81 12.60
C ASN A 127 -4.89 -11.58 13.52
N VAL A 128 -5.35 -10.46 12.97
CA VAL A 128 -5.51 -9.20 13.71
C VAL A 128 -6.76 -9.26 14.60
N PRO A 129 -6.67 -8.87 15.88
CA PRO A 129 -7.84 -8.81 16.76
C PRO A 129 -8.80 -7.67 16.36
N HIS A 130 -10.09 -7.88 16.61
CA HIS A 130 -11.15 -6.90 16.30
C HIS A 130 -11.55 -6.03 17.50
N LEU A 131 -10.90 -6.24 18.66
CA LEU A 131 -11.06 -5.45 19.87
C LEU A 131 -9.74 -4.78 20.22
N THR A 132 -9.81 -3.74 21.04
CA THR A 132 -8.65 -2.93 21.46
C THR A 132 -8.47 -2.91 22.97
N ASP A 133 -8.96 -3.95 23.65
CA ASP A 133 -8.75 -4.19 25.08
C ASP A 133 -7.37 -4.82 25.34
N ASP A 134 -6.94 -4.82 26.61
CA ASP A 134 -5.59 -5.28 26.99
C ASP A 134 -5.27 -6.70 26.49
N PRO A 135 -6.17 -7.70 26.59
CA PRO A 135 -5.93 -9.03 26.04
C PRO A 135 -5.69 -9.03 24.52
N SER A 136 -6.44 -8.20 23.78
CA SER A 136 -6.26 -8.07 22.33
C SER A 136 -4.93 -7.41 21.97
N ILE A 137 -4.51 -6.42 22.75
CA ILE A 137 -3.20 -5.77 22.57
C ILE A 137 -2.08 -6.78 22.81
N ASP A 138 -2.16 -7.57 23.88
CA ASP A 138 -1.14 -8.58 24.19
C ASP A 138 -1.12 -9.70 23.15
N PHE A 139 -2.29 -10.16 22.70
CA PHE A 139 -2.40 -11.10 21.59
C PHE A 139 -1.74 -10.56 20.31
N MET A 140 -2.02 -9.30 19.95
CA MET A 140 -1.43 -8.67 18.77
C MET A 140 0.10 -8.60 18.88
N LYS A 141 0.67 -8.30 20.05
CA LYS A 141 2.13 -8.31 20.26
C LYS A 141 2.73 -9.67 19.95
N GLU A 142 2.14 -10.76 20.43
CA GLU A 142 2.64 -12.11 20.15
C GLU A 142 2.53 -12.48 18.67
N ILE A 143 1.41 -12.13 18.03
CA ILE A 143 1.23 -12.32 16.59
C ILE A 143 2.29 -11.57 15.77
N LEU A 144 2.63 -10.34 16.17
CA LEU A 144 3.72 -9.58 15.55
C LEU A 144 5.10 -10.21 15.79
N ARG A 145 5.37 -10.78 16.98
CA ARG A 145 6.63 -11.53 17.23
C ARG A 145 6.76 -12.77 16.35
N VAL A 146 5.65 -13.48 16.14
CA VAL A 146 5.60 -14.63 15.22
C VAL A 146 5.88 -14.20 13.77
N LEU A 147 5.31 -13.07 13.33
CA LEU A 147 5.61 -12.48 12.03
C LEU A 147 7.10 -12.13 11.90
N ILE A 148 7.67 -11.43 12.89
CA ILE A 148 9.10 -11.05 12.92
C ILE A 148 9.97 -12.29 12.74
N GLY A 149 9.80 -13.32 13.58
CA GLY A 149 10.62 -14.54 13.47
C GLY A 149 10.43 -15.27 12.13
N SER A 150 9.23 -15.20 11.53
CA SER A 150 8.99 -15.75 10.19
C SER A 150 9.70 -14.96 9.09
N LEU A 151 9.76 -13.63 9.20
CA LEU A 151 10.47 -12.77 8.26
C LEU A 151 11.97 -12.96 8.40
N GLU A 152 12.52 -13.06 9.61
CA GLU A 152 13.95 -13.31 9.84
C GLU A 152 14.43 -14.59 9.16
N ARG A 153 13.64 -15.68 9.27
CA ARG A 153 13.93 -16.94 8.56
C ARG A 153 13.89 -16.76 7.04
N PHE A 154 12.95 -15.97 6.54
CA PHE A 154 12.81 -15.75 5.10
C PHE A 154 13.87 -14.81 4.52
N THR A 155 14.24 -13.76 5.24
CA THR A 155 15.23 -12.77 4.81
C THR A 155 16.65 -13.23 5.08
N GLY A 156 16.85 -14.11 6.07
CA GLY A 156 18.17 -14.51 6.58
C GLY A 156 18.83 -13.43 7.43
N ARG A 157 18.06 -12.45 7.92
CA ARG A 157 18.55 -11.28 8.66
C ARG A 157 17.70 -11.06 9.91
N ALA A 158 18.36 -10.81 11.04
CA ALA A 158 17.69 -10.42 12.28
C ALA A 158 17.03 -9.03 12.15
N ILE A 159 15.84 -8.88 12.74
CA ILE A 159 15.10 -7.63 12.81
C ILE A 159 15.30 -7.07 14.21
N THR A 160 16.16 -6.06 14.35
CA THR A 160 16.47 -5.47 15.66
C THR A 160 15.44 -4.44 16.09
N ASP A 161 15.36 -4.17 17.39
CA ASP A 161 14.49 -3.14 17.95
C ASP A 161 14.82 -1.75 17.36
N GLU A 162 16.10 -1.45 17.11
CA GLU A 162 16.51 -0.21 16.46
C GLU A 162 15.99 -0.12 15.02
N ALA A 163 16.04 -1.23 14.26
CA ALA A 163 15.51 -1.26 12.90
C ALA A 163 13.99 -1.04 12.87
N ILE A 164 13.27 -1.61 13.85
CA ILE A 164 11.82 -1.40 14.02
C ILE A 164 11.55 0.07 14.39
N PHE A 165 12.31 0.63 15.33
CA PHE A 165 12.16 2.01 15.76
C PHE A 165 12.37 3.01 14.62
N GLU A 166 13.44 2.84 13.83
CA GLU A 166 13.71 3.72 12.68
C GLU A 166 12.62 3.56 11.59
N ALA A 167 12.13 2.34 11.35
CA ALA A 167 11.01 2.13 10.43
C ALA A 167 9.73 2.84 10.93
N ILE A 168 9.39 2.73 12.22
CA ILE A 168 8.24 3.44 12.81
C ILE A 168 8.37 4.95 12.62
N LYS A 169 9.56 5.50 12.86
CA LYS A 169 9.82 6.94 12.68
C LYS A 169 9.63 7.38 11.23
N ALA A 170 10.17 6.63 10.27
CA ALA A 170 10.01 6.91 8.85
C ALA A 170 8.53 6.88 8.41
N HIS A 171 7.78 5.84 8.81
CA HIS A 171 6.35 5.72 8.49
C HIS A 171 5.50 6.80 9.17
N ASN A 172 5.84 7.20 10.40
CA ASN A 172 5.15 8.29 11.08
C ASN A 172 5.39 9.65 10.42
N GLU A 173 6.61 9.92 9.93
CA GLU A 173 6.88 11.12 9.13
C GLU A 173 6.10 11.10 7.81
N ASN A 174 6.05 9.96 7.12
CA ASN A 174 5.22 9.80 5.93
C ASN A 174 3.74 10.11 6.21
N ARG A 175 3.17 9.56 7.29
CA ARG A 175 1.80 9.84 7.72
C ARG A 175 1.58 11.32 8.04
N ARG A 176 2.56 11.99 8.66
CA ARG A 176 2.50 13.43 8.91
C ARG A 176 2.41 14.22 7.60
N LEU A 177 3.26 13.89 6.62
CA LEU A 177 3.24 14.51 5.29
C LEU A 177 1.94 14.27 4.54
N VAL A 178 1.39 13.05 4.60
CA VAL A 178 0.08 12.74 3.99
C VAL A 178 -1.02 13.59 4.63
N ARG A 179 -1.04 13.76 5.96
CA ARG A 179 -1.98 14.66 6.64
C ARG A 179 -1.82 16.12 6.17
N GLU A 180 -0.58 16.59 6.05
CA GLU A 180 -0.29 17.93 5.52
C GLU A 180 -0.82 18.10 4.08
N LEU A 181 -0.67 17.09 3.23
CA LEU A 181 -1.25 17.09 1.88
C LEU A 181 -2.78 17.16 1.91
N TYR A 182 -3.43 16.42 2.82
CA TYR A 182 -4.88 16.52 3.05
C TYR A 182 -5.32 17.92 3.51
N ASP A 183 -4.51 18.60 4.32
CA ASP A 183 -4.83 19.95 4.81
C ASP A 183 -4.91 20.98 3.68
N LEU A 184 -4.18 20.79 2.57
CA LEU A 184 -4.25 21.66 1.38
C LEU A 184 -5.61 21.61 0.66
N ARG A 185 -6.50 20.70 1.06
CA ARG A 185 -7.87 20.56 0.54
C ARG A 185 -8.91 21.21 1.44
N LYS A 186 -8.52 21.75 2.60
CA LYS A 186 -9.46 22.31 3.60
C LYS A 186 -9.83 23.77 3.30
N THR A 187 -8.96 24.54 2.66
CA THR A 187 -9.19 25.94 2.27
C THR A 187 -10.44 26.11 1.40
N GLU A 188 -11.02 27.32 1.38
CA GLU A 188 -12.18 27.67 0.54
C GLU A 188 -11.97 27.30 -0.93
N THR A 189 -10.79 27.65 -1.47
CA THR A 189 -10.29 27.17 -2.76
C THR A 189 -9.24 26.08 -2.53
N PRO A 190 -9.54 24.79 -2.75
CA PRO A 190 -8.57 23.70 -2.59
C PRO A 190 -7.39 23.84 -3.56
N LEU A 191 -6.17 23.59 -3.08
CA LEU A 191 -4.96 23.72 -3.92
C LEU A 191 -4.70 22.47 -4.79
N ILE A 192 -5.26 21.33 -4.39
CA ILE A 192 -5.15 20.04 -5.08
C ILE A 192 -6.55 19.47 -5.34
N SER A 193 -6.77 18.99 -6.57
CA SER A 193 -8.02 18.33 -6.94
C SER A 193 -8.12 16.93 -6.33
N GLY A 194 -9.35 16.39 -6.23
CA GLY A 194 -9.56 15.01 -5.76
C GLY A 194 -8.86 13.97 -6.63
N VAL A 195 -8.83 14.19 -7.96
CA VAL A 195 -8.16 13.29 -8.91
C VAL A 195 -6.64 13.30 -8.72
N GLU A 196 -6.03 14.48 -8.56
CA GLU A 196 -4.60 14.59 -8.25
C GLU A 196 -4.29 13.92 -6.92
N MET A 197 -5.12 14.15 -5.89
CA MET A 197 -4.95 13.54 -4.58
C MET A 197 -4.95 12.00 -4.66
N ILE A 198 -5.95 11.40 -5.30
CA ILE A 198 -6.04 9.93 -5.42
C ILE A 198 -4.81 9.39 -6.16
N LYS A 199 -4.38 10.01 -7.26
CA LYS A 199 -3.19 9.58 -8.00
C LYS A 199 -1.92 9.62 -7.15
N VAL A 200 -1.75 10.65 -6.34
CA VAL A 200 -0.61 10.78 -5.42
C VAL A 200 -0.65 9.70 -4.34
N LEU A 201 -1.81 9.48 -3.71
CA LEU A 201 -1.97 8.45 -2.67
C LEU A 201 -1.73 7.05 -3.23
N VAL A 202 -2.31 6.73 -4.39
CA VAL A 202 -2.14 5.43 -5.06
C VAL A 202 -0.68 5.20 -5.41
N ALA A 203 0.00 6.18 -6.02
CA ALA A 203 1.43 6.09 -6.29
C ALA A 203 2.23 5.85 -5.00
N ALA A 204 1.98 6.64 -3.95
CA ALA A 204 2.68 6.56 -2.67
C ALA A 204 2.53 5.19 -1.98
N MET A 205 1.40 4.49 -2.15
CA MET A 205 1.18 3.15 -1.57
C MET A 205 2.02 2.03 -2.21
N GLY A 206 2.56 2.27 -3.42
CA GLY A 206 3.40 1.31 -4.14
C GLY A 206 4.91 1.55 -4.00
N LEU A 207 5.32 2.52 -3.17
CA LEU A 207 6.71 2.96 -3.03
C LEU A 207 7.27 2.61 -1.63
N PRO A 208 8.60 2.40 -1.50
CA PRO A 208 9.27 2.44 -0.20
C PRO A 208 8.97 3.75 0.54
N VAL A 209 8.94 3.70 1.88
CA VAL A 209 8.50 4.83 2.72
C VAL A 209 9.27 6.13 2.48
N GLU A 210 10.58 6.06 2.21
CA GLU A 210 11.40 7.24 1.91
C GLU A 210 11.04 7.84 0.55
N GLU A 211 10.97 7.00 -0.49
CA GLU A 211 10.57 7.43 -1.85
C GLU A 211 9.14 7.99 -1.88
N SER A 212 8.25 7.39 -1.07
CA SER A 212 6.88 7.87 -0.84
C SER A 212 6.88 9.26 -0.17
N SER A 213 7.66 9.43 0.89
CA SER A 213 7.78 10.71 1.61
C SER A 213 8.34 11.81 0.71
N ASP A 214 9.32 11.50 -0.12
CA ASP A 214 9.89 12.43 -1.09
C ASP A 214 8.90 12.81 -2.18
N LEU A 215 8.09 11.85 -2.66
CA LEU A 215 6.99 12.13 -3.60
C LEU A 215 5.97 13.09 -2.98
N VAL A 216 5.53 12.81 -1.76
CA VAL A 216 4.54 13.65 -1.07
C VAL A 216 5.11 15.05 -0.81
N ARG A 217 6.37 15.18 -0.36
CA ARG A 217 7.05 16.49 -0.21
C ARG A 217 7.10 17.27 -1.51
N ALA A 218 7.51 16.63 -2.61
CA ALA A 218 7.59 17.28 -3.92
C ALA A 218 6.21 17.79 -4.39
N VAL A 219 5.16 16.99 -4.18
CA VAL A 219 3.77 17.39 -4.51
C VAL A 219 3.32 18.55 -3.63
N ILE A 220 3.56 18.52 -2.32
CA ILE A 220 3.21 19.61 -1.40
C ILE A 220 3.87 20.92 -1.85
N ALA A 221 5.17 20.89 -2.16
CA ALA A 221 5.90 22.06 -2.62
C ALA A 221 5.34 22.61 -3.93
N GLU A 222 5.08 21.74 -4.90
CA GLU A 222 4.50 22.11 -6.19
C GLU A 222 3.10 22.73 -6.06
N VAL A 223 2.23 22.13 -5.23
CA VAL A 223 0.85 22.54 -5.04
C VAL A 223 0.77 23.87 -4.27
N LYS A 224 1.60 24.07 -3.24
CA LYS A 224 1.67 25.33 -2.49
C LYS A 224 2.14 26.52 -3.34
N ALA A 225 2.90 26.27 -4.41
CA ALA A 225 3.37 27.31 -5.32
C ALA A 225 2.33 27.72 -6.39
N ARG A 226 1.13 27.14 -6.39
CA ARG A 226 0.08 27.45 -7.37
C ARG A 226 -0.60 28.79 -7.08
N ASN A 227 -0.84 29.55 -8.14
CA ASN A 227 -1.78 30.66 -8.10
C ASN A 227 -3.19 30.11 -8.30
N VAL A 228 -4.01 30.15 -7.25
CA VAL A 228 -5.43 29.75 -7.31
C VAL A 228 -6.35 30.97 -7.31
N PRO A 229 -7.50 30.93 -8.00
CA PRO A 229 -8.49 32.00 -7.93
C PRO A 229 -8.99 32.23 -6.50
N ALA A 230 -9.30 33.49 -6.17
CA ALA A 230 -9.80 33.87 -4.84
C ALA A 230 -11.13 33.18 -4.47
N HIS A 231 -11.93 32.80 -5.47
CA HIS A 231 -13.19 32.10 -5.27
C HIS A 231 -13.36 30.95 -6.27
N ASP A 232 -13.63 29.76 -5.76
CA ASP A 232 -14.04 28.61 -6.53
C ASP A 232 -15.52 28.33 -6.29
N LYS A 233 -16.34 28.40 -7.35
CA LYS A 233 -17.80 28.16 -7.26
C LYS A 233 -18.17 26.68 -7.33
N ARG A 234 -17.20 25.76 -7.39
CA ARG A 234 -17.44 24.32 -7.50
C ARG A 234 -17.92 23.73 -6.18
N VAL A 235 -18.84 22.76 -6.27
CA VAL A 235 -19.33 21.99 -5.13
C VAL A 235 -18.24 21.05 -4.61
N ARG A 236 -18.15 20.89 -3.29
CA ARG A 236 -17.18 20.01 -2.62
C ARG A 236 -17.86 18.70 -2.24
N ILE A 237 -17.20 17.59 -2.55
CA ILE A 237 -17.67 16.23 -2.27
C ILE A 237 -16.66 15.53 -1.36
N MET A 238 -17.17 14.90 -0.30
CA MET A 238 -16.42 13.96 0.53
C MET A 238 -16.85 12.56 0.17
N LEU A 239 -15.90 11.76 -0.31
CA LEU A 239 -16.12 10.33 -0.54
C LEU A 239 -15.92 9.59 0.78
N ILE A 240 -16.88 8.72 1.11
CA ILE A 240 -16.83 7.84 2.28
C ILE A 240 -17.12 6.43 1.78
N GLY A 241 -16.21 5.51 2.08
CA GLY A 241 -16.28 4.13 1.62
C GLY A 241 -14.97 3.41 1.92
N ASP A 242 -14.82 2.22 1.35
CA ASP A 242 -13.57 1.45 1.39
C ASP A 242 -12.57 1.98 0.34
N GLN A 243 -11.74 1.11 -0.22
CA GLN A 243 -10.75 1.42 -1.25
C GLN A 243 -11.38 2.01 -2.53
N ILE A 244 -11.03 3.25 -2.88
CA ILE A 244 -11.34 3.92 -4.16
C ILE A 244 -10.01 4.39 -4.78
N ASP A 245 -9.50 3.63 -5.76
CA ASP A 245 -8.15 3.80 -6.31
C ASP A 245 -8.05 3.77 -7.85
N ASP A 246 -9.19 3.87 -8.54
CA ASP A 246 -9.33 4.12 -9.99
C ASP A 246 -10.15 5.39 -10.22
#